data_AF-A0A1R0ZZH4-F1
#
_entry.id   AF-A0A1R0ZZH4-F1
#
_cell.length_a   1.000
_cell.length_b   1.000
_cell.length_c   1.000
_cell.angle_alpha   90.00
_cell.angle_beta   90.00
_cell.angle_gamma   90.00
#
_symmetry.space_group_name_H-M   'P 1'
#
loop_
_entity.id
_entity.type
_entity.pdbx_description
1 polymer ?
#
loop_
_entity_poly.entity_id
_entity_poly.type
_entity_poly.pdbx_seq_one_letter_code
_entity_poly.pdbx_strand_id
1 'polypeptide(L)'
;MITRISIQLNQSLVCGGCAFVERDGQTETIFFDVVKSFPIAVIVGSRGKQLTDKDADFYEKSLLELFLKHDIPLKIGAYAVSA
;
A
#
# COMPACT_ATOMS: atom_id res chain seq x y z
N MET A 1 -3.06 -5.27 10.63
CA MET A 1 -2.79 -3.81 10.69
C MET A 1 -1.62 -3.49 9.77
N ILE A 2 -1.68 -2.41 8.98
CA ILE A 2 -0.52 -1.95 8.19
C ILE A 2 0.46 -1.25 9.14
N THR A 3 1.68 -1.74 9.25
CA THR A 3 2.69 -1.23 10.19
C THR A 3 3.80 -0.44 9.50
N ARG A 4 4.07 -0.74 8.22
CA ARG A 4 5.09 -0.07 7.43
C ARG A 4 4.73 -0.07 5.96
N ILE A 5 5.09 1.00 5.26
CA ILE A 5 4.98 1.12 3.80
C ILE A 5 6.36 1.38 3.23
N SER A 6 6.73 0.65 2.17
CA SER A 6 7.96 0.85 1.42
C SER A 6 7.60 1.18 -0.02
N ILE A 7 7.85 2.42 -0.43
CA ILE A 7 7.74 2.84 -1.82
C ILE A 7 9.07 2.51 -2.50
N GLN A 8 8.99 1.69 -3.53
CA GLN A 8 10.16 1.16 -4.25
C GLN A 8 10.19 1.64 -5.72
N LEU A 9 9.05 2.11 -6.22
CA LEU A 9 8.88 2.61 -7.57
C LEU A 9 8.20 3.98 -7.51
N ASN A 10 8.73 4.95 -8.23
CA ASN A 10 8.09 6.25 -8.37
C ASN A 10 8.28 6.76 -9.80
N GLN A 11 7.35 6.38 -10.69
CA GLN A 11 7.30 6.83 -12.08
C GLN A 11 6.21 7.91 -12.24
N SER A 12 6.20 8.61 -13.38
CA SER A 12 5.36 9.80 -13.62
C SER A 12 3.94 9.66 -13.06
N LEU A 13 3.22 8.60 -13.44
CA LEU A 13 1.82 8.39 -13.07
C LEU A 13 1.61 7.30 -12.00
N VAL A 14 2.64 6.53 -11.66
CA VAL A 14 2.51 5.35 -10.77
C VAL A 14 3.59 5.35 -9.71
N CYS A 15 3.18 5.12 -8.46
CA CYS A 15 4.05 4.94 -7.31
C CYS A 15 3.80 3.56 -6.71
N GLY A 16 4.73 2.64 -6.88
CA GLY A 16 4.59 1.23 -6.50
C GLY A 16 5.46 0.86 -5.29
N GLY A 17 5.04 -0.16 -4.55
CA GLY A 17 5.74 -0.56 -3.35
C GLY A 17 5.15 -1.79 -2.67
N CYS A 18 5.51 -1.95 -1.40
CA CYS A 18 4.92 -2.97 -0.55
C CYS A 18 4.55 -2.41 0.83
N ALA A 19 3.45 -2.92 1.35
CA ALA A 19 2.98 -2.69 2.71
C ALA A 19 3.25 -3.94 3.54
N PHE A 20 3.74 -3.74 4.77
CA PHE A 20 3.92 -4.78 5.75
C PHE A 20 2.69 -4.79 6.66
N VAL A 21 2.01 -5.93 6.69
CA VAL A 21 0.76 -6.11 7.43
C VAL A 21 0.98 -7.15 8.50
N GLU A 22 0.70 -6.79 9.74
CA GLU A 22 0.68 -7.74 10.84
C GLU A 22 -0.73 -8.35 10.99
N ARG A 23 -0.81 -9.68 10.93
CA ARG A 23 -2.04 -10.47 11.09
C ARG A 23 -1.70 -11.78 11.80
N ASP A 24 -2.44 -12.13 12.84
CA ASP A 24 -2.26 -13.38 13.61
C ASP A 24 -0.82 -13.63 14.09
N GLY A 25 -0.11 -12.55 14.48
CA GLY A 25 1.29 -12.60 14.92
C GLY A 25 2.31 -12.82 13.80
N GLN A 26 1.87 -12.82 12.54
CA GLN A 26 2.72 -12.93 11.36
C GLN A 26 2.77 -11.61 10.60
N THR A 27 3.92 -11.32 10.01
CA THR A 27 4.08 -10.18 9.09
C THR A 27 3.96 -10.68 7.65
N GLU A 28 2.94 -10.19 6.96
CA GLU A 28 2.73 -10.41 5.54
C GLU A 28 3.18 -9.19 4.74
N THR A 29 3.53 -9.43 3.47
CA THR A 29 3.91 -8.37 2.54
C THR A 29 2.87 -8.30 1.43
N ILE A 30 2.29 -7.12 1.26
CA ILE A 30 1.26 -6.82 0.27
C ILE A 30 1.86 -5.84 -0.74
N PHE A 31 1.84 -6.17 -2.03
CA PHE A 31 2.30 -5.24 -3.06
C PHE A 31 1.16 -4.33 -3.48
N PHE A 32 1.50 -3.08 -3.79
CA PHE A 32 0.53 -2.10 -4.25
C PHE A 32 1.13 -1.18 -5.30
N ASP A 33 0.25 -0.61 -6.10
CA ASP A 33 0.53 0.49 -7.01
C ASP A 33 -0.45 1.64 -6.74
N VAL A 34 0.08 2.83 -6.53
CA VAL A 34 -0.69 4.07 -6.40
C VAL A 34 -0.68 4.79 -7.73
N VAL A 35 -1.86 4.97 -8.31
CA VAL A 35 -2.07 5.77 -9.51
C VAL A 35 -2.25 7.23 -9.09
N LYS A 36 -1.35 8.10 -9.54
CA LYS A 36 -1.34 9.55 -9.27
C LYS A 36 -2.36 10.29 -10.13
N SER A 37 -3.59 9.80 -10.15
CA SER A 37 -4.74 10.45 -10.78
C SER A 37 -5.46 11.38 -9.80
N PHE A 38 -6.47 12.09 -10.29
CA PHE A 38 -7.45 12.80 -9.45
C PHE A 38 -8.84 12.19 -9.68
N PRO A 39 -9.42 11.50 -8.67
CA PRO A 39 -8.83 11.15 -7.37
C PRO A 39 -7.69 10.12 -7.48
N ILE A 40 -6.82 10.05 -6.47
CA ILE A 40 -5.78 9.02 -6.37
C ILE A 40 -6.46 7.66 -6.25
N ALA A 41 -5.91 6.64 -6.91
CA ALA A 41 -6.35 5.26 -6.77
C ALA A 41 -5.20 4.39 -6.26
N VAL A 42 -5.53 3.41 -5.42
CA VAL A 42 -4.57 2.38 -4.98
C VAL A 42 -5.07 1.05 -5.50
N ILE A 43 -4.17 0.28 -6.10
CA ILE A 43 -4.41 -1.06 -6.60
C ILE A 43 -3.54 -2.00 -5.79
N VAL A 44 -4.14 -3.00 -5.16
CA VAL A 44 -3.41 -4.04 -4.44
C VAL A 44 -3.33 -5.27 -5.33
N GLY A 45 -2.10 -5.64 -5.65
CA GLY A 45 -1.81 -6.78 -6.51
C GLY A 45 -0.88 -7.74 -5.80
N SER A 46 -0.96 -9.01 -6.18
CA SER A 46 -0.03 -10.00 -5.66
C SER A 46 1.03 -10.35 -6.69
N ARG A 47 2.27 -9.96 -6.43
CA ARG A 47 3.42 -10.60 -7.09
C ARG A 47 3.65 -11.96 -6.44
N GLY A 48 2.83 -12.95 -6.83
CA GLY A 48 3.02 -14.37 -6.46
C GLY A 48 2.29 -14.87 -5.21
N LYS A 49 1.36 -14.11 -4.60
CA LYS A 49 0.55 -14.54 -3.43
C LYS A 49 -0.93 -14.19 -3.58
N GLN A 50 -1.76 -15.13 -4.00
CA GLN A 50 -3.19 -14.87 -4.20
C GLN A 50 -3.84 -14.30 -2.93
N LEU A 51 -4.31 -13.05 -3.02
CA LEU A 51 -5.19 -12.43 -2.02
C LEU A 51 -6.64 -12.75 -2.39
N THR A 52 -7.51 -12.87 -1.39
CA THR A 52 -8.94 -12.90 -1.67
C THR A 52 -9.40 -11.51 -2.13
N ASP A 53 -10.43 -11.43 -2.97
CA ASP A 53 -10.98 -10.14 -3.43
C ASP A 53 -11.36 -9.24 -2.24
N LYS A 54 -11.89 -9.85 -1.17
CA LYS A 54 -12.25 -9.15 0.06
C LYS A 54 -11.03 -8.55 0.77
N ASP A 55 -9.92 -9.27 0.84
CA ASP A 55 -8.69 -8.75 1.45
C ASP A 55 -8.06 -7.66 0.57
N ALA A 56 -8.07 -7.83 -0.75
CA ALA A 56 -7.59 -6.83 -1.70
C ALA A 56 -8.38 -5.51 -1.53
N ASP A 57 -9.72 -5.56 -1.59
CA ASP A 57 -10.60 -4.41 -1.38
C ASP A 57 -10.34 -3.71 -0.04
N PHE A 58 -10.11 -4.50 1.02
CA PHE A 58 -9.81 -3.98 2.35
C PHE A 58 -8.47 -3.22 2.37
N TYR A 59 -7.43 -3.79 1.78
CA TYR A 59 -6.11 -3.16 1.73
C TYR A 59 -6.05 -1.96 0.81
N GLU A 60 -6.75 -1.98 -0.33
CA GLU A 60 -6.85 -0.82 -1.23
C GLU A 60 -7.46 0.38 -0.50
N LYS A 61 -8.58 0.17 0.20
CA LYS A 61 -9.20 1.22 1.02
C LYS A 61 -8.28 1.71 2.12
N SER A 62 -7.66 0.80 2.86
CA SER A 62 -6.78 1.15 3.98
C SER A 62 -5.55 1.94 3.52
N LEU A 63 -4.92 1.52 2.41
CA LEU A 63 -3.77 2.22 1.84
C LEU A 63 -4.18 3.57 1.26
N LEU A 64 -5.31 3.65 0.55
CA LEU A 64 -5.83 4.92 0.04
C LEU A 64 -6.06 5.92 1.18
N GLU A 65 -6.66 5.48 2.29
CA GLU A 65 -6.81 6.31 3.47
C GLU A 65 -5.46 6.76 4.06
N LEU A 66 -4.45 5.89 4.11
CA LEU A 66 -3.11 6.26 4.57
C LEU A 66 -2.47 7.32 3.67
N PHE A 67 -2.54 7.15 2.35
CA PHE A 67 -2.00 8.12 1.40
C PHE A 67 -2.73 9.46 1.43
N LEU A 68 -4.05 9.47 1.68
CA LEU A 68 -4.85 10.70 1.72
C LEU A 68 -4.82 11.41 3.08
N LYS A 69 -4.88 10.66 4.19
CA LYS A 69 -5.03 11.23 5.55
C LYS A 69 -3.70 11.47 6.26
N HIS A 70 -2.69 10.63 6.00
CA HIS A 70 -1.41 10.68 6.70
C HIS A 70 -0.29 11.31 5.85
N ASP A 71 -0.64 11.87 4.68
CA ASP A 71 0.26 12.55 3.74
C ASP A 71 1.55 11.75 3.49
N ILE A 72 1.42 10.42 3.30
CA ILE A 72 2.58 9.58 3.02
C ILE A 72 3.20 10.08 1.70
N PRO A 73 4.48 10.51 1.72
CA PRO A 73 5.10 11.09 0.55
C PRO A 73 5.10 10.08 -0.59
N LEU A 74 4.60 10.47 -1.77
CA LEU A 74 4.70 9.68 -3.01
C LEU A 74 6.14 9.70 -3.57
N LYS A 75 7.08 9.28 -2.74
CA LYS A 75 8.53 9.27 -2.97
C LYS A 75 9.12 7.96 -2.48
N ILE A 76 10.14 7.48 -3.19
CA ILE A 76 10.88 6.27 -2.81
C ILE A 76 11.40 6.41 -1.38
N GLY A 77 11.11 5.41 -0.55
CA GLY A 77 11.43 5.43 0.87
C GLY A 77 10.65 4.39 1.66
N ALA A 78 11.02 4.23 2.94
CA ALA A 78 10.29 3.40 3.89
C ALA A 78 9.69 4.29 4.98
N TYR A 79 8.41 4.12 5.24
CA TYR A 79 7.61 4.94 6.13
C TYR A 79 6.96 4.04 7.17
N ALA A 80 7.22 4.31 8.44
CA ALA A 80 6.49 3.67 9.54
C ALA A 80 5.07 4.23 9.57
N VAL A 81 4.09 3.34 9.72
CA VAL A 81 2.70 3.72 9.95
C VAL A 81 2.47 3.61 11.44
N SER A 82 2.50 4.74 12.14
CA SER A 82 2.14 4.80 13.56
C SER A 82 0.62 4.63 13.70
N ALA A 83 0.20 3.83 14.68
CA ALA A 83 -1.20 3.68 15.09
C ALA A 83 -1.84 5.03 15.46
#